data_AF-A0A015XBK1-F1
#
_entry.id   AF-A0A015XBK1-F1
#
_cell.length_a   1.000
_cell.length_b   1.000
_cell.length_c   1.000
_cell.angle_alpha   90.00
_cell.angle_beta   90.00
_cell.angle_gamma   90.00
#
_symmetry.space_group_name_H-M   'P 1'
#
loop_
_entity.id
_entity.type
_entity.pdbx_description
1 polymer ?
#
loop_
_entity_poly.entity_id
_entity_poly.type
_entity_poly.pdbx_seq_one_letter_code
_entity_poly.pdbx_strand_id
1 'polypeptide(L)'
;MNMILLLKSFTRTLGLKNLLYPVYSHTLLKVYKRRQNRLFNGGNKELLFLVDDVLTRHECVFWLNYGTLLGAYRDHDFITHDNDLDIGMYWKDREGVKEWLADAGLKLLSIITYGNPDAPDSAEYRFEYHGTCIDINFYEVETGVAITYNPLFFSEKDYNVKGASIPVKVERVDSPFTNLKKITFLGRKFYVPENTEEYLIANYGENFMTPISDFNYHDYALNITAYSEEEKSGSFYRYNF
;
A
#
# COMPACT_ATOMS: atom_id res chain seq x y z
N MET A 1 2.09 -12.36 -21.47
CA MET A 1 1.19 -12.81 -20.39
C MET A 1 1.87 -13.93 -19.62
N ASN A 2 2.12 -13.74 -18.32
CA ASN A 2 2.90 -14.67 -17.50
C ASN A 2 2.20 -16.04 -17.46
N MET A 3 2.91 -17.14 -17.74
CA MET A 3 2.36 -18.51 -17.84
C MET A 3 1.51 -18.91 -16.61
N ILE A 4 1.81 -18.30 -15.45
CA ILE A 4 1.10 -18.46 -14.19
C ILE A 4 -0.28 -17.79 -14.18
N LEU A 5 -0.43 -16.63 -14.82
CA LEU A 5 -1.73 -15.95 -14.94
C LEU A 5 -2.66 -16.73 -15.88
N LEU A 6 -2.09 -17.31 -16.95
CA LEU A 6 -2.78 -18.26 -17.83
C LEU A 6 -3.23 -19.50 -17.08
N LEU A 7 -2.35 -20.13 -16.29
CA LEU A 7 -2.72 -21.29 -15.46
C LEU A 7 -3.78 -20.95 -14.41
N LYS A 8 -3.67 -19.81 -13.73
CA LYS A 8 -4.66 -19.36 -12.74
C LYS A 8 -6.03 -19.13 -13.37
N SER A 9 -6.07 -18.43 -14.51
CA SER A 9 -7.29 -18.19 -15.27
C SER A 9 -7.91 -19.53 -15.71
N PHE A 10 -7.11 -20.40 -16.35
CA PHE A 10 -7.55 -21.69 -16.87
C PHE A 10 -8.08 -22.64 -15.78
N THR A 11 -7.37 -22.77 -14.65
CA THR A 11 -7.80 -23.64 -13.54
C THR A 11 -9.05 -23.12 -12.82
N ARG A 12 -9.26 -21.80 -12.80
CA ARG A 12 -10.49 -21.18 -12.28
C ARG A 12 -11.67 -21.42 -13.22
N THR A 13 -11.48 -21.26 -14.53
CA THR A 13 -12.52 -21.50 -15.55
C THR A 13 -13.01 -22.95 -15.54
N LEU A 14 -12.12 -23.92 -15.28
CA LEU A 14 -12.47 -25.35 -15.27
C LEU A 14 -12.92 -25.87 -13.89
N GLY A 15 -12.98 -25.04 -12.85
CA GLY A 15 -13.36 -25.48 -11.49
C GLY A 15 -12.32 -26.39 -10.81
N LEU A 16 -11.14 -26.57 -11.40
CA LEU A 16 -10.08 -27.48 -10.91
C LEU A 16 -9.11 -26.80 -9.93
N LYS A 17 -9.43 -25.59 -9.46
CA LYS A 17 -8.57 -24.78 -8.58
C LYS A 17 -8.07 -25.60 -7.39
N ASN A 18 -8.96 -26.25 -6.63
CA ASN A 18 -8.59 -26.94 -5.39
C ASN A 18 -7.70 -28.18 -5.62
N LEU A 19 -7.80 -28.82 -6.80
CA LEU A 19 -7.01 -29.99 -7.15
C LEU A 19 -5.60 -29.61 -7.63
N LEU A 20 -5.50 -28.57 -8.46
CA LEU A 20 -4.26 -28.21 -9.13
C LEU A 20 -3.44 -27.16 -8.37
N TYR A 21 -4.10 -26.31 -7.56
CA TYR A 21 -3.44 -25.27 -6.77
C TYR A 21 -2.33 -25.81 -5.87
N PRO A 22 -2.49 -26.92 -5.13
CA PRO A 22 -1.40 -27.47 -4.30
C PRO A 22 -0.16 -27.86 -5.14
N VAL A 23 -0.37 -28.34 -6.37
CA VAL A 23 0.70 -28.87 -7.24
C VAL A 23 1.52 -27.74 -7.87
N TYR A 24 0.89 -26.70 -8.42
CA TYR A 24 1.63 -25.59 -9.03
C TYR A 24 1.99 -24.47 -8.03
N SER A 25 1.35 -24.39 -6.86
CA SER A 25 1.71 -23.40 -5.84
C SER A 25 3.07 -23.67 -5.21
N HIS A 26 3.41 -24.95 -5.03
CA HIS A 26 4.63 -25.32 -4.34
C HIS A 26 5.91 -25.07 -5.15
N THR A 27 5.81 -24.99 -6.48
CA THR A 27 6.95 -24.83 -7.39
C THR A 27 6.87 -23.53 -8.18
N LEU A 28 5.81 -23.31 -8.98
CA LEU A 28 5.70 -22.16 -9.87
C LEU A 28 5.35 -20.86 -9.12
N LEU A 29 4.44 -20.88 -8.14
CA LEU A 29 4.17 -19.70 -7.32
C LEU A 29 5.35 -19.36 -6.40
N LYS A 30 6.06 -20.35 -5.85
CA LYS A 30 7.30 -20.09 -5.10
C LYS A 30 8.38 -19.46 -6.00
N VAL A 31 8.58 -19.94 -7.22
CA VAL A 31 9.55 -19.35 -8.17
C VAL A 31 9.13 -17.95 -8.61
N TYR A 32 7.84 -17.72 -8.86
CA TYR A 32 7.29 -16.41 -9.18
C TYR A 32 7.45 -15.43 -8.02
N LYS A 33 7.04 -15.82 -6.79
CA LYS A 33 7.26 -15.03 -5.57
C LYS A 33 8.75 -14.77 -5.36
N ARG A 34 9.63 -15.77 -5.48
CA ARG A 34 11.09 -15.57 -5.38
C ARG A 34 11.64 -14.62 -6.43
N ARG A 35 11.13 -14.65 -7.66
CA ARG A 35 11.54 -13.73 -8.74
C ARG A 35 11.01 -12.32 -8.49
N GLN A 36 9.79 -12.17 -8.01
CA GLN A 36 9.23 -10.91 -7.56
C GLN A 36 10.03 -10.36 -6.37
N ASN A 37 10.27 -11.15 -5.34
CA ASN A 37 11.10 -10.78 -4.18
C ASN A 37 12.56 -10.44 -4.58
N ARG A 38 13.13 -11.09 -5.60
CA ARG A 38 14.47 -10.74 -6.12
C ARG A 38 14.50 -9.43 -6.89
N LEU A 39 13.45 -9.11 -7.65
CA LEU A 39 13.32 -7.82 -8.35
C LEU A 39 13.03 -6.70 -7.32
N PHE A 40 12.17 -7.00 -6.35
CA PHE A 40 11.78 -6.15 -5.23
C PHE A 40 12.98 -5.76 -4.35
N ASN A 41 13.81 -6.71 -3.91
CA ASN A 41 14.94 -6.42 -3.01
C ASN A 41 16.08 -5.58 -3.64
N GLY A 42 16.04 -5.29 -4.94
CA GLY A 42 16.97 -4.34 -5.59
C GLY A 42 16.36 -2.96 -5.88
N GLY A 43 15.08 -2.92 -6.26
CA GLY A 43 14.40 -1.71 -6.74
C GLY A 43 13.78 -0.83 -5.65
N ASN A 44 13.56 -1.34 -4.44
CA ASN A 44 12.87 -0.58 -3.37
C ASN A 44 13.61 0.71 -3.00
N LYS A 45 14.93 0.63 -2.81
CA LYS A 45 15.73 1.80 -2.47
C LYS A 45 15.73 2.83 -3.61
N GLU A 46 15.83 2.35 -4.85
CA GLU A 46 15.80 3.20 -6.04
C GLU A 46 14.45 3.92 -6.16
N LEU A 47 13.33 3.19 -6.03
CA LEU A 47 11.99 3.75 -6.08
C LEU A 47 11.75 4.77 -4.95
N LEU A 48 12.08 4.42 -3.70
CA LEU A 48 11.90 5.34 -2.57
C LEU A 48 12.71 6.63 -2.77
N PHE A 49 13.94 6.52 -3.28
CA PHE A 49 14.81 7.68 -3.52
C PHE A 49 14.33 8.54 -4.68
N LEU A 50 13.81 7.93 -5.75
CA LEU A 50 13.21 8.64 -6.86
C LEU A 50 11.97 9.43 -6.40
N VAL A 51 11.09 8.80 -5.62
CA VAL A 51 9.90 9.45 -5.05
C VAL A 51 10.29 10.60 -4.12
N ASP A 52 11.29 10.39 -3.26
CA ASP A 52 11.86 11.42 -2.39
C ASP A 52 12.38 12.63 -3.18
N ASP A 53 13.16 12.39 -4.24
CA ASP A 53 13.72 13.44 -5.10
C ASP A 53 12.63 14.24 -5.84
N VAL A 54 11.54 13.58 -6.25
CA VAL A 54 10.39 14.22 -6.91
C VAL A 54 9.58 15.04 -5.92
N LEU A 55 9.10 14.42 -4.83
CA LEU A 55 8.22 15.09 -3.87
C LEU A 55 8.91 16.25 -3.16
N THR A 56 10.20 16.09 -2.80
CA THR A 56 10.99 17.18 -2.19
C THR A 56 11.14 18.36 -3.14
N ARG A 57 11.32 18.13 -4.45
CA ARG A 57 11.43 19.22 -5.45
C ARG A 57 10.13 20.03 -5.55
N HIS A 58 8.99 19.40 -5.30
CA HIS A 58 7.68 20.04 -5.30
C HIS A 58 7.24 20.50 -3.90
N GLU A 59 8.14 20.51 -2.92
CA GLU A 59 7.88 20.92 -1.53
C GLU A 59 6.78 20.11 -0.84
N CYS A 60 6.51 18.89 -1.33
CA CYS A 60 5.55 17.98 -0.74
C CYS A 60 6.19 17.16 0.38
N VAL A 61 5.60 17.24 1.57
CA VAL A 61 6.01 16.41 2.70
C VAL A 61 5.30 15.06 2.65
N PHE A 62 6.07 13.99 2.75
CA PHE A 62 5.59 12.63 2.95
C PHE A 62 6.35 11.97 4.10
N TRP A 63 5.76 10.95 4.71
CA TRP A 63 6.40 10.12 5.73
C TRP A 63 6.39 8.65 5.34
N LEU A 64 7.36 7.88 5.86
CA LEU A 64 7.33 6.43 5.74
C LEU A 64 6.09 5.92 6.48
N ASN A 65 5.34 5.01 5.84
CA ASN A 65 4.08 4.51 6.36
C ASN A 65 4.05 2.97 6.39
N TYR A 66 3.04 2.38 7.02
CA TYR A 66 2.78 0.94 7.08
C TYR A 66 4.04 0.06 7.09
N GLY A 67 4.20 -0.88 6.14
CA GLY A 67 5.27 -1.87 6.13
C GLY A 67 6.65 -1.23 5.98
N THR A 68 6.72 -0.11 5.25
CA THR A 68 7.96 0.65 5.07
C THR A 68 8.42 1.32 6.36
N LEU A 69 7.50 1.93 7.12
CA LEU A 69 7.81 2.49 8.44
C LEU A 69 8.21 1.40 9.44
N LEU A 70 7.45 0.31 9.47
CA LEU A 70 7.70 -0.81 10.35
C LEU A 70 9.09 -1.41 10.09
N GLY A 71 9.46 -1.63 8.83
CA GLY A 71 10.79 -2.09 8.46
C GLY A 71 11.88 -1.10 8.89
N ALA A 72 11.73 0.18 8.56
CA ALA A 72 12.70 1.21 8.95
C ALA A 72 12.92 1.30 10.47
N TYR A 73 11.84 1.15 11.26
CA TYR A 73 11.87 1.24 12.71
C TYR A 73 12.40 -0.04 13.38
N ARG A 74 11.88 -1.21 13.00
CA ARG A 74 12.13 -2.50 13.66
C ARG A 74 13.34 -3.23 13.08
N ASP A 75 13.40 -3.33 11.75
CA ASP A 75 14.38 -4.17 11.04
C ASP A 75 15.60 -3.34 10.60
N HIS A 76 15.50 -2.00 10.67
CA HIS A 76 16.47 -1.05 10.14
C HIS A 76 16.78 -1.25 8.64
N ASP A 77 15.86 -1.89 7.93
CA ASP A 77 15.87 -2.19 6.50
C ASP A 77 14.42 -2.42 6.05
N PHE A 78 14.18 -2.66 4.76
CA PHE A 78 12.88 -3.12 4.30
C PHE A 78 12.54 -4.52 4.85
N ILE A 79 11.26 -4.78 5.11
CA ILE A 79 10.81 -6.11 5.54
C ILE A 79 11.06 -7.11 4.39
N THR A 80 11.79 -8.20 4.67
CA THR A 80 12.31 -9.14 3.65
C THR A 80 11.22 -9.84 2.81
N HIS A 81 9.99 -9.90 3.32
CA HIS A 81 8.86 -10.58 2.68
C HIS A 81 7.76 -9.64 2.21
N ASP A 82 7.96 -8.32 2.36
CA ASP A 82 7.05 -7.32 1.82
C ASP A 82 7.08 -7.31 0.29
N ASN A 83 6.09 -6.66 -0.34
CA ASN A 83 6.00 -6.61 -1.80
C ASN A 83 5.66 -5.23 -2.38
N ASP A 84 5.58 -4.22 -1.54
CA ASP A 84 5.41 -2.81 -1.89
C ASP A 84 6.12 -1.91 -0.88
N LEU A 85 6.17 -0.63 -1.22
CA LEU A 85 6.50 0.44 -0.30
C LEU A 85 5.23 1.21 0.05
N ASP A 86 5.19 1.81 1.23
CA ASP A 86 4.07 2.60 1.71
C ASP A 86 4.57 3.95 2.19
N ILE A 87 3.94 5.02 1.71
CA ILE A 87 4.15 6.36 2.22
C ILE A 87 2.82 7.04 2.54
N GLY A 88 2.86 7.93 3.52
CA GLY A 88 1.75 8.79 3.90
C GLY A 88 1.99 10.21 3.41
N MET A 89 0.93 10.86 2.92
CA MET A 89 0.95 12.26 2.51
C MET A 89 -0.29 12.98 3.04
N TYR A 90 -0.22 14.30 3.23
CA TYR A 90 -1.39 15.10 3.54
C TYR A 90 -2.34 15.13 2.33
N TRP A 91 -3.64 14.93 2.56
CA TRP A 91 -4.66 14.96 1.50
C TRP A 91 -4.64 16.28 0.72
N LYS A 92 -4.50 17.40 1.43
CA LYS A 92 -4.40 18.75 0.83
C LYS A 92 -3.25 18.92 -0.18
N ASP A 93 -2.19 18.11 -0.09
CA ASP A 93 -0.97 18.23 -0.92
C ASP A 93 -0.97 17.24 -2.10
N ARG A 94 -2.11 16.60 -2.40
CA ARG A 94 -2.25 15.58 -3.45
C ARG A 94 -2.18 16.11 -4.88
N GLU A 95 -2.49 17.37 -5.09
CA GLU A 95 -2.61 17.96 -6.44
C GLU A 95 -1.24 17.95 -7.12
N GLY A 96 -1.18 17.43 -8.36
CA GLY A 96 0.06 17.32 -9.13
C GLY A 96 0.89 16.05 -8.86
N VAL A 97 0.68 15.34 -7.76
CA VAL A 97 1.48 14.16 -7.38
C VAL A 97 1.48 13.09 -8.47
N LYS A 98 0.32 12.85 -9.10
CA LYS A 98 0.20 11.84 -10.18
C LYS A 98 1.03 12.23 -11.40
N GLU A 99 0.93 13.48 -11.79
CA GLU A 99 1.61 14.05 -12.95
C GLU A 99 3.12 14.05 -12.74
N TRP A 100 3.61 14.52 -11.59
CA TRP A 100 5.05 14.59 -11.31
C TRP A 100 5.71 13.22 -11.22
N LEU A 101 5.03 12.24 -10.60
CA LEU A 101 5.54 10.87 -10.54
C LEU A 101 5.48 10.20 -11.92
N ALA A 102 4.45 10.46 -12.71
CA ALA A 102 4.37 9.97 -14.09
C ALA A 102 5.50 10.55 -14.97
N ASP A 103 5.78 11.85 -14.85
CA ASP A 103 6.88 12.52 -15.56
C ASP A 103 8.25 11.97 -15.16
N ALA A 104 8.39 11.48 -13.92
CA ALA A 104 9.58 10.78 -13.43
C ALA A 104 9.66 9.31 -13.90
N GLY A 105 8.68 8.82 -14.66
CA GLY A 105 8.66 7.48 -15.25
C GLY A 105 7.92 6.42 -14.43
N LEU A 106 7.22 6.80 -13.35
CA LEU A 106 6.38 5.87 -12.59
C LEU A 106 5.05 5.65 -13.32
N LYS A 107 4.53 4.42 -13.28
CA LYS A 107 3.20 4.09 -13.84
C LYS A 107 2.15 4.06 -12.74
N LEU A 108 1.13 4.89 -12.85
CA LEU A 108 -0.02 4.91 -11.92
C LEU A 108 -0.93 3.69 -12.13
N LEU A 109 -0.68 2.57 -11.45
CA LEU A 109 -1.38 1.30 -11.64
C LEU A 109 -2.86 1.35 -11.24
N SER A 110 -3.17 1.96 -10.10
CA SER A 110 -4.52 2.03 -9.57
C SER A 110 -4.71 3.21 -8.63
N ILE A 111 -5.98 3.63 -8.50
CA ILE A 111 -6.44 4.56 -7.48
C ILE A 111 -7.57 3.90 -6.70
N ILE A 112 -7.59 4.12 -5.40
CA ILE A 112 -8.76 3.90 -4.56
C ILE A 112 -9.23 5.26 -4.08
N THR A 113 -10.51 5.57 -4.25
CA THR A 113 -11.13 6.78 -3.69
C THR A 113 -12.12 6.39 -2.61
N TYR A 114 -12.15 7.16 -1.53
CA TYR A 114 -13.06 6.93 -0.40
C TYR A 114 -14.10 8.04 -0.30
N GLY A 115 -15.37 7.69 -0.09
CA GLY A 115 -16.46 8.65 -0.05
C GLY A 115 -17.06 8.94 -1.43
N ASN A 116 -17.51 10.17 -1.65
CA ASN A 116 -18.17 10.56 -2.89
C ASN A 116 -17.17 10.50 -4.06
N PRO A 117 -17.45 9.76 -5.15
CA PRO A 117 -16.55 9.69 -6.31
C PRO A 117 -16.24 11.04 -6.97
N ASP A 118 -17.18 11.98 -6.92
CA ASP A 118 -17.03 13.32 -7.50
C ASP A 118 -16.25 14.28 -6.58
N ALA A 119 -16.19 13.97 -5.29
CA ALA A 119 -15.53 14.76 -4.26
C ALA A 119 -15.06 13.82 -3.13
N PRO A 120 -13.98 13.05 -3.36
CA PRO A 120 -13.54 12.04 -2.41
C PRO A 120 -12.98 12.68 -1.14
N ASP A 121 -13.20 12.00 0.00
CA ASP A 121 -12.67 12.43 1.29
C ASP A 121 -11.17 12.14 1.40
N SER A 122 -10.72 11.08 0.74
CA SER A 122 -9.32 10.69 0.63
C SER A 122 -9.12 9.69 -0.53
N ALA A 123 -7.87 9.30 -0.77
CA ALA A 123 -7.50 8.29 -1.73
C ALA A 123 -6.27 7.46 -1.32
N GLU A 124 -6.02 6.41 -2.10
CA GLU A 124 -4.75 5.68 -2.17
C GLU A 124 -4.30 5.64 -3.64
N TYR A 125 -3.06 6.00 -3.92
CA TYR A 125 -2.46 5.87 -5.27
C TYR A 125 -1.39 4.77 -5.26
N ARG A 126 -1.52 3.78 -6.15
CA ARG A 126 -0.49 2.76 -6.37
C ARG A 126 0.29 3.07 -7.63
N PHE A 127 1.61 3.23 -7.50
CA PHE A 127 2.54 3.38 -8.62
C PHE A 127 3.44 2.17 -8.78
N GLU A 128 4.00 1.98 -9.98
CA GLU A 128 5.01 0.98 -10.29
C GLU A 128 6.22 1.60 -10.99
N TYR A 129 7.40 1.13 -10.60
CA TYR A 129 8.68 1.44 -11.23
C TYR A 129 9.58 0.20 -11.26
N HIS A 130 9.97 -0.22 -12.45
CA HIS A 130 10.85 -1.38 -12.69
C HIS A 130 10.47 -2.68 -11.95
N GLY A 131 9.17 -2.89 -11.73
CA GLY A 131 8.60 -4.06 -11.07
C GLY A 131 8.42 -3.93 -9.56
N THR A 132 8.75 -2.78 -8.97
CA THR A 132 8.47 -2.45 -7.57
C THR A 132 7.28 -1.49 -7.49
N CYS A 133 6.39 -1.72 -6.52
CA CYS A 133 5.23 -0.86 -6.27
C CYS A 133 5.45 0.06 -5.07
N ILE A 134 4.81 1.22 -5.09
CA ILE A 134 4.66 2.11 -3.93
C ILE A 134 3.20 2.58 -3.84
N ASP A 135 2.64 2.48 -2.64
CA ASP A 135 1.34 3.01 -2.28
C ASP A 135 1.49 4.34 -1.54
N ILE A 136 0.68 5.32 -1.95
CA ILE A 136 0.59 6.63 -1.33
C ILE A 136 -0.80 6.73 -0.70
N ASN A 137 -0.89 6.59 0.61
CA ASN A 137 -2.12 6.81 1.38
C ASN A 137 -2.21 8.28 1.77
N PHE A 138 -3.36 8.90 1.50
CA PHE A 138 -3.57 10.29 1.88
C PHE A 138 -4.29 10.41 3.22
N TYR A 139 -3.84 11.36 4.03
CA TYR A 139 -4.33 11.58 5.39
C TYR A 139 -4.85 12.99 5.56
N GLU A 140 -5.98 13.10 6.26
CA GLU A 140 -6.34 14.32 6.95
C GLU A 140 -5.73 14.28 8.35
N VAL A 141 -5.02 15.33 8.75
CA VAL A 141 -4.35 15.38 10.04
C VAL A 141 -5.01 16.43 10.91
N GLU A 142 -5.59 15.97 12.00
CA GLU A 142 -6.18 16.77 13.06
C GLU A 142 -5.29 16.69 14.31
N THR A 143 -5.58 17.49 15.33
CA THR A 143 -4.78 17.54 16.56
C THR A 143 -4.69 16.15 17.21
N GLY A 144 -3.52 15.51 17.12
CA GLY A 144 -3.24 14.22 17.75
C GLY A 144 -3.58 12.98 16.91
N VAL A 145 -4.15 13.14 15.71
CA VAL A 145 -4.59 12.01 14.88
C VAL A 145 -4.41 12.27 13.38
N ALA A 146 -3.92 11.25 12.68
CA ALA A 146 -3.90 11.19 11.23
C ALA A 146 -4.96 10.18 10.77
N ILE A 147 -5.92 10.67 9.99
CA ILE A 147 -7.10 9.93 9.55
C ILE A 147 -6.93 9.54 8.09
N THR A 148 -7.03 8.25 7.79
CA THR A 148 -7.14 7.74 6.41
C THR A 148 -8.19 6.64 6.35
N TYR A 149 -8.26 5.97 5.20
CA TYR A 149 -9.16 4.85 4.99
C TYR A 149 -8.46 3.70 4.28
N ASN A 150 -8.89 2.48 4.60
CA ASN A 150 -8.46 1.25 3.95
C ASN A 150 -9.62 0.61 3.18
N PRO A 151 -9.32 -0.09 2.06
CA PRO A 151 -10.33 -0.80 1.30
C PRO A 151 -10.58 -2.19 1.89
N LEU A 152 -11.84 -2.56 1.96
CA LEU A 152 -12.27 -3.95 2.16
C LEU A 152 -12.85 -4.49 0.84
N PHE A 153 -12.08 -5.35 0.18
CA PHE A 153 -12.44 -5.88 -1.14
C PHE A 153 -13.50 -6.99 -1.04
N PHE A 154 -14.59 -6.83 -1.78
CA PHE A 154 -15.61 -7.87 -1.96
C PHE A 154 -15.03 -9.15 -2.61
N SER A 155 -15.28 -10.30 -2.00
CA SER A 155 -14.75 -11.60 -2.44
C SER A 155 -15.24 -12.05 -3.84
N GLU A 156 -16.41 -11.57 -4.23
CA GLU A 156 -17.15 -11.95 -5.43
C GLU A 156 -16.84 -11.05 -6.64
N LYS A 157 -16.13 -9.94 -6.44
CA LYS A 157 -15.76 -8.99 -7.51
C LYS A 157 -14.37 -9.29 -8.07
N ASP A 158 -14.14 -8.95 -9.35
CA ASP A 158 -12.84 -9.07 -9.99
C ASP A 158 -12.14 -7.71 -10.13
N TYR A 159 -11.21 -7.43 -9.22
CA TYR A 159 -10.41 -6.19 -9.21
C TYR A 159 -9.25 -6.19 -10.23
N ASN A 160 -9.19 -7.18 -11.12
CA ASN A 160 -8.26 -7.15 -12.24
C ASN A 160 -8.86 -6.48 -13.49
N VAL A 161 -10.15 -6.15 -13.48
CA VAL A 161 -10.79 -5.41 -14.57
C VAL A 161 -10.16 -4.02 -14.64
N LYS A 162 -9.62 -3.68 -15.82
CA LYS A 162 -9.01 -2.38 -16.09
C LYS A 162 -10.03 -1.45 -16.74
N GLY A 163 -9.90 -0.15 -16.49
CA GLY A 163 -10.74 0.87 -17.10
C GLY A 163 -12.15 0.97 -16.51
N ALA A 164 -12.42 0.31 -15.39
CA ALA A 164 -13.71 0.32 -14.72
C ALA A 164 -13.55 0.62 -13.23
N SER A 165 -14.48 1.39 -12.69
CA SER A 165 -14.60 1.67 -11.26
C SER A 165 -15.38 0.55 -10.58
N ILE A 166 -14.78 -0.07 -9.57
CA ILE A 166 -15.35 -1.22 -8.84
C ILE A 166 -15.53 -0.82 -7.38
N PRO A 167 -16.73 -0.96 -6.80
CA PRO A 167 -16.96 -0.56 -5.43
C PRO A 167 -16.18 -1.42 -4.44
N VAL A 168 -15.72 -0.80 -3.36
CA VAL A 168 -15.10 -1.44 -2.19
C VAL A 168 -15.82 -0.99 -0.91
N LYS A 169 -15.79 -1.82 0.12
CA LYS A 169 -16.15 -1.40 1.48
C LYS A 169 -15.01 -0.57 2.06
N VAL A 170 -15.30 0.21 3.10
CA VAL A 170 -14.36 1.19 3.65
C VAL A 170 -14.19 1.00 5.15
N GLU A 171 -12.95 1.01 5.59
CA GLU A 171 -12.58 1.10 7.01
C GLU A 171 -11.89 2.44 7.25
N ARG A 172 -12.32 3.16 8.28
CA ARG A 172 -11.59 4.32 8.81
C ARG A 172 -10.38 3.85 9.60
N VAL A 173 -9.28 4.57 9.47
CA VAL A 173 -8.04 4.36 10.23
C VAL A 173 -7.68 5.63 10.96
N ASP A 174 -7.69 5.60 12.30
CA ASP A 174 -7.37 6.74 13.17
C ASP A 174 -6.00 6.55 13.83
N SER A 175 -4.92 6.99 13.18
CA SER A 175 -3.55 6.75 13.67
C SER A 175 -3.08 7.86 14.64
N PRO A 176 -2.56 7.53 15.84
CA PRO A 176 -1.99 8.53 16.75
C PRO A 176 -0.89 9.33 16.07
N PHE A 177 -1.01 10.66 16.00
CA PHE A 177 -0.10 11.49 15.22
C PHE A 177 0.12 12.86 15.87
N THR A 178 1.32 13.11 16.37
CA THR A 178 1.66 14.38 17.05
C THR A 178 2.32 15.39 16.11
N ASN A 179 3.40 14.97 15.45
CA ASN A 179 4.18 15.78 14.51
C ASN A 179 5.02 14.84 13.63
N LEU A 180 5.85 15.39 12.75
CA LEU A 180 6.84 14.65 12.00
C LEU A 180 8.24 14.90 12.54
N LYS A 181 9.04 13.83 12.62
CA LYS A 181 10.49 13.91 12.85
C LYS A 181 11.23 13.24 11.70
N LYS A 182 12.51 13.56 11.51
CA LYS A 182 13.35 12.89 10.50
C LYS A 182 14.19 11.78 11.13
N ILE A 183 14.21 10.61 10.50
CA ILE A 183 15.15 9.52 10.79
C ILE A 183 16.12 9.33 9.63
N THR A 184 17.27 8.70 9.89
CA THR A 184 18.12 8.20 8.80
C THR A 184 17.67 6.82 8.42
N PHE A 185 17.33 6.59 7.15
CA PHE A 185 17.02 5.27 6.61
C PHE A 185 17.74 5.10 5.27
N LEU A 186 18.48 4.00 5.12
CA LEU A 186 19.29 3.67 3.92
C LEU A 186 20.26 4.78 3.45
N GLY A 187 20.67 5.67 4.35
CA GLY A 187 21.60 6.78 4.10
C GLY A 187 20.94 8.12 3.73
N ARG A 188 19.61 8.19 3.64
CA ARG A 188 18.86 9.45 3.45
C ARG A 188 18.00 9.78 4.67
N LYS A 189 17.47 11.00 4.71
CA LYS A 189 16.60 11.48 5.79
C LYS A 189 15.15 11.44 5.35
N PHE A 190 14.32 10.69 6.06
CA PHE A 190 12.88 10.58 5.79
C PHE A 190 12.08 11.02 6.99
N TYR A 191 10.90 11.59 6.77
CA TYR A 191 9.96 11.86 7.85
C TYR A 191 9.28 10.58 8.32
N VAL A 192 8.98 10.55 9.62
CA VAL A 192 8.14 9.56 10.29
C VAL A 192 7.28 10.29 11.34
N PRO A 193 6.13 9.73 11.76
CA PRO A 193 5.40 10.24 12.91
C PRO A 193 6.34 10.35 14.12
N GLU A 194 6.33 11.47 14.84
CA GLU A 194 7.22 11.71 15.98
C GLU A 194 7.00 10.69 17.09
N ASN A 195 5.73 10.39 17.38
CA ASN A 195 5.26 9.30 18.22
C ASN A 195 5.20 7.96 17.44
N THR A 196 6.31 7.60 16.79
CA THR A 196 6.41 6.44 15.88
C THR A 196 5.95 5.12 16.52
N GLU A 197 6.31 4.90 17.79
CA GLU A 197 5.96 3.68 18.52
C GLU A 197 4.44 3.54 18.70
N GLU A 198 3.76 4.58 19.18
CA GLU A 198 2.30 4.61 19.31
C GLU A 198 1.61 4.43 17.95
N TYR A 199 2.13 5.08 16.91
CA TYR A 199 1.63 4.94 15.54
C TYR A 199 1.73 3.48 15.05
N LEU A 200 2.85 2.80 15.34
CA LEU A 200 3.05 1.40 14.97
C LEU A 200 2.23 0.44 15.83
N ILE A 201 2.11 0.67 17.15
CA ILE A 201 1.24 -0.11 18.04
C ILE A 201 -0.21 -0.05 17.57
N ALA A 202 -0.68 1.14 17.15
CA ALA A 202 -2.03 1.30 16.64
C ALA A 202 -2.31 0.41 15.40
N ASN A 203 -1.32 0.23 14.52
CA ASN A 203 -1.48 -0.53 13.28
C ASN A 203 -1.13 -2.03 13.40
N TYR A 204 -0.23 -2.40 14.31
CA TYR A 204 0.36 -3.75 14.38
C TYR A 204 0.25 -4.41 15.77
N GLY A 205 -0.36 -3.72 16.73
CA GLY A 205 -0.50 -4.16 18.12
C GLY A 205 0.79 -4.02 18.95
N GLU A 206 0.66 -4.28 20.26
CA GLU A 206 1.74 -4.15 21.25
C GLU A 206 3.00 -4.97 20.91
N ASN A 207 2.84 -6.08 20.20
CA ASN A 207 3.92 -6.99 19.85
C ASN A 207 4.58 -6.69 18.48
N PHE A 208 4.37 -5.49 17.90
CA PHE A 208 4.84 -5.16 16.55
C PHE A 208 6.35 -5.36 16.32
N MET A 209 7.15 -5.26 17.38
CA MET A 209 8.61 -5.50 17.38
C MET A 209 8.98 -6.98 17.20
N THR A 210 8.03 -7.90 17.32
CA THR A 210 8.24 -9.33 17.05
C THR A 210 7.66 -9.67 15.68
N PRO A 211 8.45 -10.14 14.70
CA PRO A 211 7.94 -10.55 13.39
C PRO A 211 6.92 -11.69 13.51
N ILE A 212 5.79 -11.55 12.81
CA ILE A 212 4.71 -12.55 12.76
C ILE A 212 4.60 -13.05 11.33
N SER A 213 4.80 -14.35 11.10
CA SER A 213 4.88 -14.93 9.75
C SER A 213 3.54 -14.98 9.01
N ASP A 214 2.46 -15.18 9.74
CA ASP A 214 1.08 -15.22 9.22
C ASP A 214 0.30 -13.99 9.70
N PHE A 215 0.93 -12.82 9.60
CA PHE A 215 0.32 -11.56 10.01
C PHE A 215 -0.93 -11.25 9.17
N ASN A 216 -2.01 -10.89 9.85
CA ASN A 216 -3.25 -10.39 9.26
C ASN A 216 -3.61 -9.08 9.93
N TYR A 217 -3.67 -8.00 9.16
CA TYR A 217 -3.88 -6.64 9.69
C TYR A 217 -5.12 -6.54 10.59
N HIS A 218 -6.23 -7.15 10.20
CA HIS A 218 -7.50 -7.10 10.95
C HIS A 218 -7.47 -7.81 12.30
N ASP A 219 -6.50 -8.69 12.54
CA ASP A 219 -6.36 -9.39 13.82
C ASP A 219 -5.56 -8.56 14.86
N TYR A 220 -4.85 -7.52 14.42
CA TYR A 220 -3.90 -6.76 15.27
C TYR A 220 -4.15 -5.25 15.29
N ALA A 221 -4.71 -4.66 14.22
CA ALA A 221 -4.94 -3.23 14.16
C ALA A 221 -5.93 -2.79 15.25
N LEU A 222 -5.53 -1.81 16.04
CA LEU A 222 -6.31 -1.25 17.17
C LEU A 222 -7.05 0.03 16.78
N ASN A 223 -6.82 0.53 15.57
CA ASN A 223 -7.23 1.86 15.11
C ASN A 223 -8.20 1.85 13.92
N ILE A 224 -8.85 0.71 13.66
CA ILE A 224 -9.75 0.56 12.52
C ILE A 224 -11.22 0.54 12.93
N THR A 225 -12.06 1.20 12.14
CA THR A 225 -13.53 1.16 12.29
C THR A 225 -14.17 0.95 10.92
N ALA A 226 -14.88 -0.16 10.74
CA ALA A 226 -15.58 -0.46 9.49
C ALA A 226 -16.86 0.37 9.36
N TYR A 227 -17.07 0.95 8.17
CA TYR A 227 -18.35 1.55 7.79
C TYR A 227 -19.27 0.54 7.14
N SER A 228 -20.59 0.73 7.34
CA SER A 228 -21.57 0.16 6.43
C SER A 228 -21.48 0.82 5.05
N GLU A 229 -21.94 0.12 4.01
CA GLU A 229 -21.94 0.64 2.64
C GLU A 229 -22.80 1.90 2.46
N GLU A 230 -23.82 2.07 3.31
CA GLU A 230 -24.69 3.25 3.34
C GLU A 230 -23.98 4.46 3.96
N GLU A 231 -23.16 4.25 4.99
CA GLU A 231 -22.39 5.31 5.64
C GLU A 231 -21.22 5.80 4.78
N LYS A 232 -20.47 4.86 4.19
CA LYS A 232 -19.36 5.19 3.31
C LYS A 232 -19.05 4.03 2.35
N SER A 233 -18.90 4.37 1.08
CA SER A 233 -18.38 3.48 0.05
C SER A 233 -17.07 4.01 -0.51
N GLY A 234 -16.31 3.13 -1.17
CA GLY A 234 -15.12 3.49 -1.92
C GLY A 234 -15.18 2.93 -3.33
N SER A 235 -14.26 3.37 -4.17
CA SER A 235 -14.12 2.90 -5.54
C SER A 235 -12.67 2.60 -5.86
N PHE A 236 -12.43 1.37 -6.32
CA PHE A 236 -11.14 0.94 -6.86
C PHE A 236 -11.17 1.07 -8.38
N TYR A 237 -10.16 1.73 -8.94
CA TYR A 237 -9.95 1.86 -10.37
C TYR A 237 -8.56 1.40 -10.76
N ARG A 238 -8.46 0.55 -11.78
CA ARG A 238 -7.18 0.07 -12.33
C ARG A 238 -6.96 0.60 -13.75
N TYR A 239 -5.79 1.18 -13.98
CA TYR A 239 -5.45 1.80 -15.27
C TYR A 239 -5.00 0.79 -16.34
N ASN A 240 -5.15 1.21 -17.59
CA ASN A 240 -4.65 0.50 -18.77
C ASN A 240 -3.19 0.88 -19.03
N PHE A 241 -2.28 -0.05 -18.74
CA PHE A 241 -0.93 -0.10 -19.30
C PHE A 241 -0.69 -1.47 -19.93
#